data_AF-A0A3D3IYJ3-F1
#
_entry.id   AF-A0A3D3IYJ3-F1
#
_cell.length_a   1.000
_cell.length_b   1.000
_cell.length_c   1.000
_cell.angle_alpha   90.00
_cell.angle_beta   90.00
_cell.angle_gamma   90.00
#
_symmetry.space_group_name_H-M   'P 1'
#
loop_
_entity.id
_entity.type
_entity.pdbx_description
1 polymer ?
#
loop_
_entity_poly.entity_id
_entity_poly.type
_entity_poly.pdbx_seq_one_letter_code
_entity_poly.pdbx_strand_id
1 'polypeptide(L)'
;MPDLMTALASLKTSEEATRFLRDLCTPAEIREFEGRWAAAQLLDKGDLSYRDIAAQIGTSTTTVTRVARFLNDEPHQGYRLVLERQKKSRRGI
;
A
#
# COMPACT_ATOMS: atom_id res chain seq x y z
N MET A 1 22.05 -16.32 5.53
CA MET A 1 21.72 -14.88 5.38
C MET A 1 20.26 -14.71 5.69
N PRO A 2 19.84 -13.68 6.45
CA PRO A 2 18.43 -13.33 6.55
C PRO A 2 17.89 -13.06 5.15
N ASP A 3 16.71 -13.61 4.84
CA ASP A 3 16.05 -13.34 3.57
C ASP A 3 15.49 -11.91 3.52
N LEU A 4 15.04 -11.49 2.34
CA LEU A 4 14.50 -10.14 2.13
C LEU A 4 13.32 -9.82 3.08
N MET A 5 12.48 -10.82 3.38
CA MET A 5 11.32 -10.63 4.26
C MET A 5 11.73 -10.39 5.71
N THR A 6 12.76 -11.10 6.18
CA THR A 6 13.36 -10.88 7.50
C THR A 6 14.01 -9.50 7.59
N ALA A 7 14.70 -9.06 6.53
CA ALA A 7 15.27 -7.72 6.47
C ALA A 7 14.18 -6.63 6.51
N LEU A 8 13.11 -6.78 5.72
CA LEU A 8 11.96 -5.85 5.73
C LEU A 8 11.27 -5.77 7.10
N ALA A 9 11.12 -6.91 7.78
CA ALA A 9 10.51 -6.96 9.11
C ALA A 9 11.37 -6.32 10.21
N SER A 10 12.68 -6.12 9.97
CA SER A 10 13.58 -5.50 10.94
C SER A 10 13.50 -3.97 11.00
N LEU A 11 12.88 -3.34 10.00
CA LEU A 11 12.73 -1.88 9.89
C LEU A 11 11.78 -1.35 10.98
N LYS A 12 12.21 -0.30 11.70
CA LYS A 12 11.47 0.26 12.85
C LYS A 12 10.85 1.61 12.58
N THR A 13 11.40 2.37 11.63
CA THR A 13 10.96 3.73 11.32
C THR A 13 10.64 3.90 9.83
N SER A 14 9.78 4.87 9.51
CA SER A 14 9.49 5.24 8.12
C SER A 14 10.75 5.71 7.37
N GLU A 15 11.70 6.30 8.09
CA GLU A 15 12.95 6.81 7.54
C GLU A 15 13.93 5.68 7.18
N GLU A 16 14.02 4.64 8.01
CA GLU A 16 14.72 3.40 7.67
C GLU A 16 14.10 2.73 6.45
N ALA A 17 12.77 2.59 6.42
CA ALA A 17 12.08 2.01 5.27
C ALA A 17 12.28 2.81 3.98
N THR A 18 12.27 4.15 4.07
CA THR A 18 12.49 5.03 2.92
C THR A 18 13.90 4.87 2.36
N ARG A 19 14.93 4.85 3.22
CA ARG A 19 16.31 4.64 2.78
C ARG A 19 16.47 3.27 2.12
N PHE A 20 15.99 2.22 2.76
CA PHE A 20 16.07 0.86 2.23
C PHE A 20 15.35 0.69 0.88
N LEU A 21 14.13 1.21 0.75
CA LEU A 21 13.37 1.12 -0.50
C LEU A 21 13.98 1.96 -1.64
N ARG A 22 14.64 3.08 -1.33
CA ARG A 22 15.36 3.88 -2.34
C ARG A 22 16.62 3.20 -2.87
N ASP A 23 17.27 2.39 -2.05
CA ASP A 23 18.42 1.58 -2.48
C ASP A 23 17.97 0.33 -3.27
N LEU A 24 16.83 -0.26 -2.90
CA LEU A 24 16.32 -1.49 -3.50
C LEU A 24 15.53 -1.28 -4.80
N CYS A 25 14.77 -0.19 -4.87
CA CYS A 25 13.81 0.06 -5.95
C CYS A 25 14.14 1.33 -6.72
N THR A 26 13.74 1.35 -7.98
CA THR A 26 13.77 2.57 -8.80
C THR A 26 12.73 3.59 -8.31
N PRO A 27 12.94 4.89 -8.58
CA PRO A 27 11.95 5.91 -8.28
C PRO A 27 10.57 5.65 -8.92
N ALA A 28 10.53 4.95 -10.06
CA ALA A 28 9.27 4.59 -10.72
C ALA A 28 8.51 3.51 -9.94
N GLU A 29 9.19 2.48 -9.47
CA GLU A 29 8.59 1.41 -8.66
C GLU A 29 8.05 1.93 -7.33
N ILE A 30 8.78 2.83 -6.68
CA ILE A 30 8.32 3.47 -5.44
C ILE A 30 6.99 4.21 -5.68
N ARG A 31 6.91 5.02 -6.75
CA ARG A 31 5.66 5.72 -7.12
C ARG A 31 4.52 4.74 -7.43
N GLU A 32 4.81 3.61 -8.07
CA GLU A 32 3.80 2.58 -8.30
C GLU A 32 3.29 1.97 -6.99
N PHE A 33 4.18 1.69 -6.04
CA PHE A 33 3.79 1.15 -4.73
C PHE A 33 2.95 2.15 -3.93
N GLU A 34 3.35 3.42 -3.94
CA GLU A 34 2.58 4.51 -3.34
C GLU A 34 1.19 4.63 -3.98
N GLY A 35 1.09 4.57 -5.30
CA GLY A 35 -0.19 4.60 -6.02
C GLY A 35 -1.10 3.42 -5.67
N ARG A 36 -0.55 2.20 -5.57
CA ARG A 36 -1.30 1.00 -5.15
C ARG A 36 -1.78 1.13 -3.70
N TRP A 37 -0.94 1.65 -2.81
CA TRP A 37 -1.30 1.88 -1.42
C TRP A 37 -2.41 2.94 -1.28
N ALA A 38 -2.30 4.06 -1.99
CA ALA A 38 -3.33 5.09 -2.02
C ALA A 38 -4.67 4.54 -2.54
N ALA A 39 -4.64 3.70 -3.58
CA ALA A 39 -5.84 3.05 -4.11
C ALA A 39 -6.48 2.15 -3.04
N ALA A 40 -5.68 1.34 -2.32
CA ALA A 40 -6.19 0.51 -1.23
C ALA A 40 -6.85 1.33 -0.12
N GLN A 41 -6.26 2.47 0.25
CA GLN A 41 -6.84 3.37 1.26
C GLN A 41 -8.17 3.99 0.81
N LEU A 42 -8.28 4.41 -0.47
CA LEU A 42 -9.53 4.98 -1.00
C LEU A 42 -10.61 3.90 -1.17
N LEU A 43 -10.23 2.70 -1.60
CA LEU A 43 -11.13 1.55 -1.70
C LEU A 43 -11.67 1.12 -0.33
N ASP A 44 -10.83 1.15 0.71
CA ASP A 44 -11.24 0.83 2.09
C ASP A 44 -12.21 1.87 2.69
N LYS A 45 -12.17 3.13 2.23
CA LYS A 45 -13.18 4.14 2.61
C LYS A 45 -14.54 3.86 1.99
N GLY A 46 -14.58 3.37 0.75
CA GLY A 46 -15.82 3.00 0.04
C GLY A 46 -16.60 4.17 -0.58
N ASP A 47 -16.09 5.40 -0.52
CA ASP A 47 -16.82 6.62 -0.94
C ASP A 47 -16.66 6.98 -2.43
N LEU A 48 -15.71 6.36 -3.13
CA LEU A 48 -15.32 6.75 -4.49
C LEU A 48 -15.47 5.59 -5.48
N SER A 49 -15.89 5.90 -6.71
CA SER A 49 -15.90 4.92 -7.79
C SER A 49 -14.47 4.59 -8.25
N TYR A 50 -14.27 3.42 -8.87
CA TYR A 50 -12.94 3.05 -9.39
C TYR A 50 -12.36 4.06 -10.37
N ARG A 51 -13.21 4.76 -11.12
CA ARG A 51 -12.79 5.81 -12.06
C ARG A 51 -12.29 7.04 -11.33
N ASP A 52 -12.96 7.43 -10.24
CA ASP A 52 -12.57 8.60 -9.45
C ASP A 52 -11.27 8.34 -8.70
N ILE A 53 -11.10 7.12 -8.16
CA ILE A 53 -9.86 6.66 -7.53
C ILE A 53 -8.70 6.70 -8.54
N ALA A 54 -8.93 6.19 -9.75
CA ALA A 54 -7.93 6.19 -10.81
C ALA A 54 -7.50 7.62 -11.20
N ALA A 55 -8.48 8.52 -11.37
CA ALA A 55 -8.24 9.92 -11.70
C ALA A 55 -7.49 10.67 -10.58
N GLN A 56 -7.85 10.43 -9.31
CA GLN A 56 -7.24 11.10 -8.17
C GLN A 56 -5.78 10.68 -7.95
N ILE A 57 -5.45 9.41 -8.19
CA ILE A 57 -4.10 8.87 -7.99
C ILE A 57 -3.24 9.05 -9.25
N GLY A 58 -3.85 9.34 -10.41
CA GLY A 58 -3.14 9.41 -11.69
C GLY A 58 -2.73 8.03 -12.22
N THR A 59 -3.54 7.01 -11.94
CA THR A 59 -3.31 5.63 -12.41
C THR A 59 -4.45 5.18 -13.34
N SER A 60 -4.29 4.03 -14.00
CA SER A 60 -5.36 3.40 -14.76
C SER A 60 -6.42 2.76 -13.84
N THR A 61 -7.66 2.73 -14.31
CA THR A 61 -8.76 1.96 -13.69
C THR A 61 -8.42 0.48 -13.56
N THR A 62 -7.68 -0.09 -14.51
CA THR A 62 -7.20 -1.49 -14.44
C THR A 62 -6.34 -1.74 -13.21
N THR A 63 -5.46 -0.79 -12.86
CA THR A 63 -4.65 -0.87 -11.63
C THR A 63 -5.55 -0.84 -10.39
N VAL A 64 -6.55 0.04 -10.35
CA VAL A 64 -7.48 0.14 -9.21
C VAL A 64 -8.29 -1.14 -9.05
N THR A 65 -8.84 -1.70 -10.13
CA THR A 65 -9.58 -2.98 -10.08
C THR A 65 -8.70 -4.11 -9.56
N ARG A 66 -7.43 -4.16 -9.98
CA ARG A 66 -6.48 -5.15 -9.45
C ARG A 66 -6.27 -4.93 -7.95
N VAL A 67 -6.03 -3.71 -7.49
CA VAL A 67 -5.89 -3.44 -6.05
C VAL A 67 -7.16 -3.83 -5.27
N ALA A 68 -8.35 -3.54 -5.80
CA ALA A 68 -9.62 -3.92 -5.18
C ALA A 68 -9.77 -5.43 -5.00
N ARG A 69 -9.39 -6.21 -6.02
CA ARG A 69 -9.35 -7.68 -5.93
C ARG A 69 -8.38 -8.14 -4.85
N PHE A 70 -7.16 -7.60 -4.79
CA PHE A 70 -6.18 -7.98 -3.76
C PHE A 70 -6.58 -7.56 -2.34
N LEU A 71 -7.37 -6.50 -2.21
CA LEU A 71 -7.89 -6.03 -0.93
C LEU A 71 -9.04 -6.90 -0.39
N ASN A 72 -9.87 -7.45 -1.28
CA ASN A 72 -11.11 -8.13 -0.91
C ASN A 72 -11.07 -9.65 -1.09
N ASP A 73 -10.45 -10.14 -2.15
CA ASP A 73 -10.62 -11.52 -2.63
C ASP A 73 -9.38 -12.39 -2.36
N GLU A 74 -8.19 -11.78 -2.29
CA GLU A 74 -6.95 -12.55 -2.14
C GLU A 74 -6.71 -13.00 -0.68
N PRO A 75 -6.27 -14.26 -0.46
CA PRO A 75 -6.21 -14.88 0.87
C PRO A 75 -5.10 -14.29 1.76
N HIS A 76 -4.15 -13.56 1.18
CA HIS A 76 -3.00 -13.01 1.90
C HIS A 76 -3.37 -11.84 2.83
N GLN A 77 -4.47 -11.13 2.54
CA GLN A 77 -5.03 -10.03 3.36
C GLN A 77 -4.01 -8.96 3.83
N GLY A 78 -2.90 -8.79 3.11
CA GLY A 78 -1.80 -7.89 3.51
C GLY A 78 -2.23 -6.42 3.58
N TYR A 79 -3.03 -5.95 2.61
CA TYR A 79 -3.57 -4.59 2.65
C TYR A 79 -4.44 -4.37 3.89
N ARG A 80 -5.36 -5.30 4.19
CA ARG A 80 -6.23 -5.19 5.37
C ARG A 80 -5.43 -5.14 6.67
N LEU A 81 -4.40 -5.98 6.80
CA LEU A 81 -3.54 -5.98 7.98
C LEU A 81 -2.92 -4.60 8.26
N VAL A 82 -2.35 -3.96 7.23
CA VAL A 82 -1.69 -2.65 7.38
C VAL A 82 -2.73 -1.54 7.57
N LEU A 83 -3.85 -1.57 6.83
CA LEU A 83 -4.94 -0.60 6.96
C LEU A 83 -5.51 -0.60 8.39
N GLU A 84 -5.79 -1.78 8.95
CA GLU A 84 -6.31 -1.91 10.31
C GLU A 84 -5.30 -1.44 11.38
N ARG A 85 -4.00 -1.70 11.19
CA ARG A 85 -2.94 -1.16 12.07
C ARG A 85 -2.91 0.37 12.05
N GLN A 86 -3.04 0.99 10.87
CA GLN A 86 -3.10 2.46 10.77
C GLN A 86 -4.36 3.04 11.40
N LYS A 87 -5.52 2.39 11.25
CA LYS A 87 -6.76 2.81 11.92
C LYS A 87 -6.63 2.76 13.44
N LYS A 88 -6.06 1.69 14.00
CA LYS A 88 -5.82 1.56 15.45
C LYS A 88 -4.85 2.62 15.98
N SER A 89 -3.77 2.90 15.24
CA SER A 89 -2.83 3.95 15.63
C SER A 89 -3.45 5.35 15.64
N ARG A 90 -4.48 5.63 14.82
CA ARG A 90 -5.18 6.93 14.81
C ARG A 90 -6.29 7.05 15.86
N ARG A 91 -6.77 5.94 16.40
CA ARG A 91 -7.92 5.88 17.33
C ARG A 91 -7.49 5.77 18.80
N GLY A 92 -6.19 5.73 19.07
CA GLY A 92 -5.59 5.64 20.40
C GLY A 92 -5.05 6.97 20.96
N ILE A 93 -5.60 8.11 20.52
CA ILE A 93 -5.36 9.45 21.10
C ILE A 93 -6.68 9.96 21.67
#